data_AF-A0A1I7X6N9-F1
#
_entry.id   AF-A0A1I7X6N9-F1
#
_cell.length_a   1.000
_cell.length_b   1.000
_cell.length_c   1.000
_cell.angle_alpha   90.00
_cell.angle_beta   90.00
_cell.angle_gamma   90.00
#
_symmetry.space_group_name_H-M   'P 1'
#
loop_
_entity.id
_entity.type
_entity.pdbx_description
1 polymer ?
#
loop_
_entity_poly.entity_id
_entity_poly.type
_entity_poly.pdbx_seq_one_letter_code
_entity_poly.pdbx_strand_id
1 'polypeptide(L)'
;MKWFAGSVSTAIQISRKNNALFIVFIESKNETGEKMRALWDQLEASLFSCPVVGIHLIEGDEASLQFAQIYPTPILPASYLIDGQGKPIDIITLLEDLDYDKFYTKVMKAIQVFTSISVNSTSTSISSRSSNAGSDSVENSSNITLEDKVKRYEKLFNTNFLFYINFIYECIWIYQELLEAAAQKRRDKLEAEKERERIKAQIKADREDREFRLRRGKPLTESTKNDSVDVLTSSNPVQSDKCRVQVRLPDGGNIVAEFPSHQCLNTLVERIREDDRVNGVFSLAQLFPRKVFTEDEMQKSFFELCLTPNCTLLVIQSSSSRQIVNSSRASGLFLIFTFLLIAPIQSLWGFLRNTFFGRTDQESNLMREERRQREEPPGSSVRQVFLYLIIINDGNFVVFEIIYIESKMKYLLEICVDNFESAKNAVLGGAHRLEVCSALELGGLTPTIGLVRCLRSSFPTVPLFVMLRSHGGDFIYSDEEIMVMAEDLTIFKEAGANGFVFGFLDCNNSLDVAKCQQLLLLAGNLPCTLHRAFDHVMDWKTTVDQAVEMGFKTILTSGQAVTAMEGRERLKKILAYADKRINILVVLAVIVFTVILYIGIDPKT
;
A
#
# COMPACT_ATOMS: atom_id res chain seq x y z
N MET A 1 21.50 23.49 -24.08
CA MET A 1 20.39 24.46 -24.28
C MET A 1 20.75 25.60 -25.25
N LYS A 2 19.81 26.23 -25.97
CA LYS A 2 20.08 27.44 -26.80
C LYS A 2 19.65 28.71 -26.06
N TRP A 3 20.59 29.59 -25.74
CA TRP A 3 20.35 30.85 -25.03
C TRP A 3 19.96 31.98 -26.00
N PHE A 4 18.99 32.79 -25.61
CA PHE A 4 18.52 33.96 -26.34
C PHE A 4 19.55 35.10 -26.23
N ALA A 5 19.90 35.70 -27.37
CA ALA A 5 20.98 36.70 -27.47
C ALA A 5 20.51 38.16 -27.36
N GLY A 6 19.22 38.43 -27.16
CA GLY A 6 18.67 39.79 -27.01
C GLY A 6 18.62 40.26 -25.54
N SER A 7 18.04 41.45 -25.32
CA SER A 7 17.90 42.01 -23.96
C SER A 7 16.92 41.21 -23.09
N VAL A 8 17.06 41.32 -21.76
CA VAL A 8 16.14 40.71 -20.78
C VAL A 8 14.70 41.14 -21.03
N SER A 9 14.47 42.41 -21.35
CA SER A 9 13.12 42.94 -21.63
C SER A 9 12.50 42.33 -22.88
N THR A 10 13.27 42.17 -23.96
CA THR A 10 12.81 41.50 -25.18
C THR A 10 12.55 40.01 -24.92
N ALA A 11 13.41 39.35 -24.14
CA ALA A 11 13.24 37.95 -23.79
C ALA A 11 11.95 37.73 -22.98
N ILE A 12 11.65 38.60 -22.01
CA ILE A 12 10.39 38.59 -21.24
C ILE A 12 9.18 38.82 -22.16
N GLN A 13 9.26 39.76 -23.09
CA GLN A 13 8.17 40.02 -24.04
C GLN A 13 7.88 38.81 -24.92
N ILE A 14 8.92 38.14 -25.44
CA ILE A 14 8.79 36.92 -26.24
C ILE A 14 8.21 35.79 -25.36
N SER A 15 8.69 35.66 -24.13
CA SER A 15 8.20 34.64 -23.20
C SER A 15 6.72 34.82 -22.89
N ARG A 16 6.28 36.05 -22.62
CA ARG A 16 4.88 36.38 -22.39
C ARG A 16 4.03 36.19 -23.64
N LYS A 17 4.50 36.64 -24.80
CA LYS A 17 3.78 36.53 -26.08
C LYS A 17 3.55 35.08 -26.48
N ASN A 18 4.55 34.22 -26.28
CA ASN A 18 4.50 32.82 -26.67
C ASN A 18 4.06 31.89 -25.54
N ASN A 19 3.68 32.45 -24.39
CA ASN A 19 3.41 31.72 -23.14
C ASN A 19 4.47 30.64 -22.87
N ALA A 20 5.74 31.05 -22.95
CA ALA A 20 6.91 30.20 -22.82
C ALA A 20 7.53 30.29 -21.43
N LEU A 21 8.14 29.21 -20.99
CA LEU A 21 8.88 29.15 -19.73
C LEU A 21 10.10 30.04 -19.85
N PHE A 22 10.20 31.04 -18.97
CA PHE A 22 11.33 31.96 -18.97
C PHE A 22 12.41 31.43 -18.04
N ILE A 23 13.57 31.09 -18.60
CA ILE A 23 14.71 30.57 -17.83
C ILE A 23 15.79 31.64 -17.79
N VAL A 24 16.22 32.03 -16.60
CA VAL A 24 17.31 32.99 -16.41
C VAL A 24 18.42 32.31 -15.66
N PHE A 25 19.55 32.07 -16.33
CA PHE A 25 20.75 31.57 -15.68
C PHE A 25 21.70 32.73 -15.43
N ILE A 26 21.98 33.03 -14.16
CA ILE A 26 22.98 34.00 -13.74
C ILE A 26 24.22 33.22 -13.30
N GLU A 27 25.27 33.33 -14.11
CA GLU A 27 26.52 32.66 -13.86
C GLU A 27 27.47 33.53 -13.04
N SER A 28 27.95 32.95 -11.94
CA SER A 28 29.05 33.51 -11.15
C SER A 28 30.40 33.23 -11.82
N LYS A 29 31.37 34.14 -11.72
CA LYS A 29 32.72 33.95 -12.27
C LYS A 29 33.61 32.95 -11.50
N ASN A 30 33.01 32.11 -10.65
CA ASN A 30 33.67 31.14 -9.80
C ASN A 30 33.50 29.71 -10.35
N GLU A 31 34.28 28.74 -9.84
CA GLU A 31 34.23 27.32 -10.24
C GLU A 31 32.81 26.71 -10.15
N THR A 32 32.01 27.19 -9.20
CA THR A 32 30.60 26.80 -9.05
C THR A 32 29.72 27.23 -10.23
N GLY A 33 30.01 28.38 -10.84
CA GLY A 33 29.32 28.87 -12.04
C GLY A 33 29.62 28.01 -13.25
N GLU A 34 30.89 27.65 -13.46
CA GLU A 34 31.31 26.78 -14.55
C GLU A 34 30.69 25.38 -14.45
N LYS A 35 30.63 24.82 -13.23
CA LYS A 35 29.95 23.52 -13.01
C LYS A 35 28.45 23.61 -13.32
N MET A 36 27.78 24.69 -12.94
CA MET A 36 26.36 24.88 -13.26
C MET A 36 26.13 25.08 -14.76
N ARG A 37 27.06 25.75 -15.46
CA ARG A 37 27.05 25.87 -16.93
C ARG A 37 27.16 24.49 -17.59
N ALA A 38 28.07 23.63 -17.12
CA ALA A 38 28.23 22.28 -17.65
C ALA A 38 26.96 21.42 -17.52
N LEU A 39 26.17 21.60 -16.46
CA LEU A 39 24.88 20.93 -16.29
C LEU A 39 23.83 21.42 -17.31
N TRP A 40 23.80 22.72 -17.60
CA TRP A 40 22.92 23.28 -18.63
C TRP A 40 23.31 22.87 -20.06
N ASP A 41 24.59 22.61 -20.31
CA ASP A 41 25.07 22.14 -21.61
C ASP A 41 24.71 20.68 -21.88
N GLN A 42 24.61 19.86 -20.83
CA GLN A 42 24.14 18.47 -20.91
C GLN A 42 22.63 18.36 -21.20
N LEU A 43 21.85 19.41 -20.97
CA LEU A 43 20.42 19.45 -21.28
C LEU A 43 20.17 19.67 -22.78
N GLU A 44 19.62 18.64 -23.42
CA GLU A 44 19.13 18.70 -24.79
C GLU A 44 17.82 19.50 -24.91
N ALA A 45 17.66 20.25 -26.02
CA ALA A 45 16.45 21.02 -26.30
C ALA A 45 15.19 20.14 -26.52
N SER A 46 15.38 18.85 -26.80
CA SER A 46 14.33 17.84 -26.98
C SER A 46 13.59 17.47 -25.69
N LEU A 47 14.16 17.82 -24.53
CA LEU A 47 13.62 17.48 -23.20
C LEU A 47 12.50 18.42 -22.75
N PHE A 48 12.41 19.62 -23.33
CA PHE A 48 11.41 20.60 -22.92
C PHE A 48 10.08 20.31 -23.63
N SER A 49 9.08 19.88 -22.87
CA SER A 49 7.71 19.64 -23.35
C SER A 49 6.88 20.92 -23.58
N CYS A 50 7.46 22.09 -23.31
CA CYS A 50 6.84 23.41 -23.44
C CYS A 50 7.78 24.38 -24.19
N PRO A 51 7.27 25.46 -24.81
CA PRO A 51 8.13 26.48 -25.39
C PRO A 51 8.95 27.15 -24.28
N VAL A 52 10.25 27.34 -24.52
CA VAL A 52 11.20 27.89 -23.54
C VAL A 52 11.94 29.08 -24.15
N VAL A 53 12.09 30.13 -23.36
CA VAL A 53 12.98 31.26 -23.67
C VAL A 53 13.99 31.35 -22.55
N GLY A 54 15.23 30.94 -22.82
CA GLY A 54 16.32 31.02 -21.86
C GLY A 54 17.20 32.24 -22.14
N ILE A 55 17.58 33.00 -21.11
CA ILE A 55 18.63 34.01 -21.19
C ILE A 55 19.77 33.67 -20.21
N HIS A 56 20.99 33.83 -20.68
CA HIS A 56 22.20 33.61 -19.90
C HIS A 56 22.83 34.98 -19.58
N LEU A 57 23.03 35.24 -18.30
CA LEU A 57 23.55 36.49 -17.76
C LEU A 57 24.81 36.20 -16.94
N ILE A 58 25.77 37.12 -16.95
CA ILE A 58 26.98 37.03 -16.16
C ILE A 58 26.84 37.93 -14.93
N GLU A 59 27.26 37.43 -13.77
CA GLU A 59 27.32 38.18 -12.52
C GLU A 59 28.09 39.51 -12.71
N GLY A 60 27.40 40.61 -12.39
CA GLY A 60 27.94 41.97 -12.45
C GLY A 60 27.63 42.73 -13.74
N ASP A 61 27.07 42.08 -14.76
CA ASP A 61 26.63 42.77 -15.97
C ASP A 61 25.38 43.63 -15.70
N GLU A 62 25.21 44.72 -16.44
CA GLU A 62 24.08 45.65 -16.29
C GLU A 62 22.73 44.93 -16.35
N ALA A 63 22.59 43.96 -17.27
CA ALA A 63 21.38 43.14 -17.40
C ALA A 63 21.14 42.23 -16.18
N SER A 64 22.20 41.73 -15.53
CA SER A 64 22.09 40.93 -14.30
C SER A 64 21.67 41.79 -13.11
N LEU A 65 22.19 43.02 -13.01
CA LEU A 65 21.84 43.98 -11.96
C LEU A 65 20.40 44.45 -12.09
N GLN A 66 19.96 44.76 -13.31
CA GLN A 66 18.55 45.12 -13.60
C GLN A 66 17.60 43.96 -13.26
N PHE A 67 17.99 42.72 -13.55
CA PHE A 67 17.19 41.55 -13.19
C PHE A 67 17.15 41.31 -11.67
N ALA A 68 18.28 41.46 -10.98
CA ALA A 68 18.39 41.28 -9.53
C ALA A 68 17.57 42.31 -8.72
N GLN A 69 17.30 43.50 -9.27
CA GLN A 69 16.39 44.48 -8.67
C GLN A 69 14.94 43.97 -8.61
N ILE A 70 14.54 43.11 -9.55
CA ILE A 70 13.19 42.56 -9.66
C ILE A 70 13.08 41.24 -8.89
N TYR A 71 14.10 40.38 -8.98
CA TYR A 71 14.16 39.11 -8.27
C TYR A 71 15.42 39.04 -7.40
N PRO A 72 15.38 39.57 -6.17
CA PRO A 72 16.54 39.56 -5.28
C PRO A 72 16.89 38.12 -4.90
N THR A 73 18.14 37.72 -5.09
CA THR A 73 18.64 36.41 -4.63
C THR A 73 20.02 36.55 -4.00
N PRO A 74 20.20 36.08 -2.76
CA PRO A 74 21.41 36.35 -2.00
C PRO A 74 22.59 35.42 -2.36
N ILE A 75 22.39 34.41 -3.21
CA ILE A 75 23.39 33.36 -3.50
C ILE A 75 23.48 33.14 -5.02
N LEU A 76 24.70 33.28 -5.57
CA LEU A 76 25.04 33.04 -6.98
C LEU A 76 26.06 31.87 -7.08
N PRO A 77 26.06 31.07 -8.16
CA PRO A 77 25.23 31.16 -9.35
C PRO A 77 23.78 30.70 -9.10
N ALA A 78 22.83 31.22 -9.90
CA ALA A 78 21.41 30.92 -9.74
C ALA A 78 20.72 30.72 -11.08
N SER A 79 19.78 29.77 -11.13
CA SER A 79 18.87 29.60 -12.28
C SER A 79 17.42 29.80 -11.86
N TYR A 80 16.77 30.80 -12.43
CA TYR A 80 15.37 31.11 -12.22
C TYR A 80 14.54 30.46 -13.30
N LEU A 81 13.48 29.77 -12.89
CA LEU A 81 12.45 29.28 -13.79
C LEU A 81 11.19 30.09 -13.51
N ILE A 82 10.77 30.93 -14.44
CA ILE A 82 9.73 31.94 -14.26
C ILE A 82 8.54 31.64 -15.16
N ASP A 83 7.33 31.73 -14.59
CA ASP A 83 6.09 31.49 -15.31
C ASP A 83 5.72 32.63 -16.29
N GLY A 84 4.68 32.41 -17.09
CA GLY A 84 4.21 33.39 -18.08
C GLY A 84 3.65 34.67 -17.46
N GLN A 85 3.38 34.68 -16.15
CA GLN A 85 2.91 35.83 -15.38
C GLN A 85 4.05 36.59 -14.69
N GLY A 86 5.29 36.10 -14.77
CA GLY A 86 6.46 36.71 -14.15
C GLY A 86 6.66 36.30 -12.68
N LYS A 87 6.12 35.18 -12.23
CA LYS A 87 6.39 34.61 -10.91
C LYS A 87 7.44 33.49 -11.00
N PRO A 88 8.49 33.48 -10.15
CA PRO A 88 9.45 32.39 -10.12
C PRO A 88 8.76 31.12 -9.59
N ILE A 89 8.81 30.07 -10.40
CA ILE A 89 8.35 28.70 -10.07
C ILE A 89 9.36 28.01 -9.17
N ASP A 90 10.64 28.11 -9.53
CA ASP A 90 11.74 27.57 -8.75
C ASP A 90 13.00 28.40 -8.99
N ILE A 91 13.89 28.42 -7.98
CA ILE A 91 15.18 29.09 -8.04
C ILE A 91 16.23 28.06 -7.63
N ILE A 92 16.98 27.58 -8.61
CA ILE A 92 18.04 26.59 -8.39
C ILE A 92 19.29 27.34 -7.97
N THR A 93 19.64 27.24 -6.69
CA THR A 93 20.90 27.70 -6.10
C THR A 93 21.69 26.49 -5.58
N LEU A 94 23.00 26.67 -5.38
CA LEU A 94 23.92 25.60 -5.01
C LEU A 94 24.28 25.64 -3.54
N LEU A 95 23.85 24.65 -2.76
CA LEU A 95 24.49 24.30 -1.51
C LEU A 95 24.67 22.76 -1.45
N GLU A 96 25.94 22.38 -1.34
CA GLU A 96 26.53 21.08 -0.94
C GLU A 96 27.06 20.14 -2.05
N ASP A 97 26.28 19.51 -2.95
CA ASP A 97 26.85 18.59 -3.96
C ASP A 97 26.15 18.68 -5.34
N LEU A 98 26.86 19.18 -6.37
CA LEU A 98 26.35 19.32 -7.75
C LEU A 98 26.24 17.97 -8.46
N ASP A 99 25.12 17.31 -8.24
CA ASP A 99 24.73 16.08 -8.92
C ASP A 99 23.75 16.37 -10.08
N TYR A 100 24.02 15.79 -11.25
CA TYR A 100 23.20 15.98 -12.46
C TYR A 100 21.77 15.48 -12.26
N ASP A 101 21.58 14.36 -11.56
CA ASP A 101 20.24 13.77 -11.35
C ASP A 101 19.35 14.68 -10.51
N LYS A 102 19.94 15.33 -9.49
CA LYS A 102 19.23 16.31 -8.64
C LYS A 102 18.89 17.58 -9.44
N PHE A 103 19.83 18.08 -10.24
CA PHE A 103 19.62 19.24 -11.10
C PHE A 103 18.52 18.98 -12.14
N TYR A 104 18.60 17.85 -12.84
CA TYR A 104 17.61 17.39 -13.81
C TYR A 104 16.21 17.28 -13.17
N THR A 105 16.11 16.69 -11.98
CA THR A 105 14.84 16.54 -11.27
C THR A 105 14.20 17.90 -10.95
N LYS A 106 14.98 18.90 -10.52
CA LYS A 106 14.48 20.26 -10.25
C LYS A 106 13.99 20.95 -11.53
N VAL A 107 14.76 20.86 -12.61
CA VAL A 107 14.39 21.45 -13.92
C VAL A 107 13.09 20.80 -14.44
N MET A 108 12.98 19.47 -14.40
CA MET A 108 11.78 18.76 -14.85
C MET A 108 10.54 19.08 -14.01
N LYS A 109 10.69 19.20 -12.68
CA LYS A 109 9.61 19.61 -11.79
C LYS A 109 9.09 21.01 -12.13
N ALA A 110 9.99 21.95 -12.41
CA ALA A 110 9.62 23.32 -12.79
C ALA A 110 8.92 23.37 -14.17
N ILE A 111 9.37 22.57 -15.15
CA ILE A 111 8.71 22.42 -16.46
C ILE A 111 7.30 21.85 -16.32
N GLN A 112 7.11 20.85 -15.45
CA GLN A 112 5.81 20.26 -15.17
C GLN A 112 4.85 21.28 -14.55
N VAL A 113 5.33 22.06 -13.57
CA VAL A 113 4.54 23.14 -12.95
C VAL A 113 4.17 24.21 -13.99
N PHE A 114 5.12 24.66 -14.82
CA PHE A 114 4.85 25.65 -15.87
C PHE A 114 3.76 25.19 -16.86
N THR A 115 3.87 23.95 -17.32
CA THR A 115 2.91 23.35 -18.27
C THR A 115 1.51 23.28 -17.66
N SER A 116 1.40 23.04 -16.35
CA SER A 116 0.11 23.06 -15.64
C SER A 116 -0.47 24.48 -15.47
N ILE A 117 0.36 25.50 -15.30
CA ILE A 117 -0.12 26.89 -15.16
C ILE A 117 -0.63 27.42 -16.51
N SER A 118 0.11 27.16 -17.60
CA SER A 118 -0.23 27.59 -18.96
C SER A 118 -1.60 27.08 -19.43
N VAL A 119 -1.99 25.87 -19.04
CA VAL A 119 -3.25 25.23 -19.47
C VAL A 119 -4.47 25.77 -18.72
N ASN A 120 -4.31 26.22 -17.47
CA ASN A 120 -5.40 26.79 -16.67
C ASN A 120 -5.75 28.24 -17.05
N SER A 121 -4.81 29.02 -17.60
CA SER A 121 -5.07 30.39 -18.06
C SER A 121 -5.89 30.48 -19.37
N THR A 122 -5.98 29.40 -20.14
CA THR A 122 -6.69 29.38 -21.44
C THR A 122 -8.17 28.98 -21.29
N SER A 123 -8.55 28.33 -20.18
CA SER A 123 -9.91 27.87 -19.91
C SER A 123 -10.83 28.93 -19.28
N THR A 124 -10.30 30.10 -18.89
CA THR A 124 -11.08 31.18 -18.25
C THR A 124 -11.50 32.31 -19.22
N SER A 125 -11.11 32.27 -20.50
CA SER A 125 -11.42 33.35 -21.46
C SER A 125 -12.47 33.03 -22.53
N ILE A 126 -13.13 31.86 -22.49
CA ILE A 126 -14.09 31.42 -23.53
C ILE A 126 -15.53 31.41 -22.99
N SER A 127 -15.93 32.45 -22.26
CA SER A 127 -17.34 32.67 -21.91
C SER A 127 -17.76 34.12 -22.12
N SER A 128 -17.45 34.67 -23.30
CA SER A 128 -18.24 35.76 -23.90
C SER A 128 -17.75 36.06 -25.31
N ARG A 129 -18.47 35.62 -26.34
CA ARG A 129 -18.96 36.40 -27.50
C ARG A 129 -19.35 35.43 -28.62
N SER A 130 -20.64 35.37 -28.93
CA SER A 130 -21.16 34.83 -30.18
C SER A 130 -20.96 35.80 -31.34
N SER A 131 -21.00 35.24 -32.56
CA SER A 131 -21.22 35.83 -33.90
C SER A 131 -20.14 36.75 -34.49
N ASN A 132 -19.42 36.28 -35.51
CA ASN A 132 -19.76 36.55 -36.93
C ASN A 132 -18.82 35.82 -37.91
N ALA A 133 -19.36 35.53 -39.10
CA ALA A 133 -18.69 34.90 -40.23
C ALA A 133 -17.63 35.81 -40.88
N GLY A 134 -16.60 35.20 -41.48
CA GLY A 134 -15.62 35.84 -42.34
C GLY A 134 -14.53 34.86 -42.77
N SER A 135 -14.46 34.60 -44.08
CA SER A 135 -13.38 33.92 -44.78
C SER A 135 -12.03 34.62 -44.55
N ASP A 136 -10.96 33.85 -44.36
CA ASP A 136 -9.69 34.03 -45.09
C ASP A 136 -8.67 32.94 -44.74
N SER A 137 -7.87 32.62 -45.77
CA SER A 137 -6.85 31.59 -45.90
C SER A 137 -5.68 31.67 -44.91
N VAL A 138 -5.21 30.52 -44.40
CA VAL A 138 -3.84 30.38 -43.88
C VAL A 138 -3.23 29.04 -44.32
N GLU A 139 -2.11 29.16 -45.01
CA GLU A 139 -1.24 28.08 -45.49
C GLU A 139 -0.45 27.39 -44.36
N ASN A 140 -0.29 26.07 -44.55
CA ASN A 140 0.83 25.17 -44.22
C ASN A 140 1.63 25.34 -42.90
N SER A 141 1.51 24.33 -42.03
CA SER A 141 2.61 23.85 -41.19
C SER A 141 2.75 22.32 -41.26
N SER A 142 3.82 21.89 -41.93
CA SER A 142 4.58 20.62 -41.84
C SER A 142 3.87 19.35 -41.32
N ASN A 143 3.52 18.46 -42.26
CA ASN A 143 3.11 17.08 -42.01
C ASN A 143 4.22 16.26 -41.32
N ILE A 144 4.04 15.96 -40.03
CA ILE A 144 4.74 14.86 -39.35
C ILE A 144 4.21 13.55 -39.94
N THR A 145 5.07 12.77 -40.57
CA THR A 145 4.71 11.50 -41.22
C THR A 145 4.22 10.48 -40.19
N LEU A 146 3.34 9.59 -40.63
CA LEU A 146 2.71 8.57 -39.79
C LEU A 146 3.77 7.66 -39.12
N GLU A 147 4.87 7.42 -39.83
CA GLU A 147 6.02 6.61 -39.38
C GLU A 147 6.74 7.21 -38.17
N ASP A 148 6.89 8.53 -38.11
CA ASP A 148 7.51 9.22 -36.96
C ASP A 148 6.62 9.19 -35.72
N LYS A 149 5.29 9.20 -35.92
CA LYS A 149 4.33 9.01 -34.83
C LYS A 149 4.39 7.58 -34.30
N VAL A 150 4.44 6.59 -35.18
CA VAL A 150 4.54 5.16 -34.81
C VAL A 150 5.82 4.86 -34.03
N LYS A 151 6.99 5.34 -34.50
CA LYS A 151 8.26 5.17 -33.77
C LYS A 151 8.26 5.83 -32.38
N ARG A 152 7.59 6.98 -32.25
CA ARG A 152 7.43 7.66 -30.96
C ARG A 152 6.56 6.86 -29.99
N TYR A 153 5.49 6.25 -30.48
CA TYR A 153 4.62 5.38 -29.68
C TYR A 153 5.31 4.05 -29.31
N GLU A 154 6.09 3.45 -30.21
CA GLU A 154 6.88 2.24 -29.91
C GLU A 154 7.93 2.49 -28.81
N LYS A 155 8.59 3.65 -28.81
CA LYS A 155 9.58 4.01 -27.78
C LYS A 155 8.93 4.26 -26.42
N LEU A 156 7.76 4.92 -26.38
CA LEU A 156 6.97 5.11 -25.15
C LEU A 156 6.37 3.82 -24.61
N PHE A 157 6.01 2.89 -25.51
CA PHE A 157 5.49 1.57 -25.16
C PHE A 157 6.60 0.70 -24.56
N ASN A 158 7.77 0.61 -25.20
CA ASN A 158 8.89 -0.21 -24.70
C ASN A 158 9.45 0.24 -23.34
N THR A 159 9.48 1.55 -23.07
CA THR A 159 10.01 2.06 -21.79
C THR A 159 9.05 1.81 -20.61
N ASN A 160 7.74 1.88 -20.86
CA ASN A 160 6.72 1.60 -19.83
C ASN A 160 6.44 0.09 -19.69
N PHE A 161 6.54 -0.69 -20.77
CA PHE A 161 6.24 -2.12 -20.79
C PHE A 161 7.21 -2.95 -19.91
N LEU A 162 8.50 -2.61 -19.88
CA LEU A 162 9.48 -3.23 -18.97
C LEU A 162 9.17 -2.94 -17.49
N PHE A 163 8.68 -1.75 -17.18
CA PHE A 163 8.23 -1.41 -15.83
C PHE A 163 6.99 -2.22 -15.42
N TYR A 164 6.03 -2.40 -16.34
CA TYR A 164 4.85 -3.24 -16.11
C TYR A 164 5.18 -4.72 -15.95
N ILE A 165 6.11 -5.24 -16.75
CA ILE A 165 6.57 -6.62 -16.63
C ILE A 165 7.27 -6.84 -15.29
N ASN A 166 8.22 -5.97 -14.92
CA ASN A 166 8.85 -6.04 -13.61
C ASN A 166 7.82 -5.94 -12.48
N PHE A 167 6.83 -5.05 -12.58
CA PHE A 167 5.77 -4.93 -11.59
C PHE A 167 4.89 -6.19 -11.46
N ILE A 168 4.50 -6.81 -12.58
CA ILE A 168 3.76 -8.07 -12.58
C ILE A 168 4.62 -9.18 -11.97
N TYR A 169 5.90 -9.24 -12.30
CA TYR A 169 6.85 -10.17 -11.69
C TYR A 169 6.98 -9.93 -10.17
N GLU A 170 7.09 -8.68 -9.72
CA GLU A 170 7.15 -8.33 -8.29
C GLU A 170 5.87 -8.72 -7.55
N CYS A 171 4.69 -8.49 -8.14
CA CYS A 171 3.41 -8.89 -7.54
C CYS A 171 3.25 -10.41 -7.46
N ILE A 172 3.61 -11.12 -8.54
CA ILE A 172 3.60 -12.58 -8.58
C ILE A 172 4.61 -13.14 -7.56
N TRP A 173 5.79 -12.54 -7.49
CA TRP A 173 6.86 -12.96 -6.59
C TRP A 173 6.47 -12.76 -5.12
N ILE A 174 5.96 -11.58 -4.76
CA ILE A 174 5.42 -11.35 -3.41
C ILE A 174 4.33 -12.37 -3.08
N TYR A 175 3.38 -12.58 -3.99
CA TYR A 175 2.28 -13.51 -3.74
C TYR A 175 2.76 -14.96 -3.59
N GLN A 176 3.69 -15.41 -4.43
CA GLN A 176 4.34 -16.72 -4.32
C GLN A 176 5.06 -16.86 -2.99
N GLU A 177 5.87 -15.87 -2.61
CA GLU A 177 6.63 -15.89 -1.37
C GLU A 177 5.71 -15.90 -0.13
N LEU A 178 4.62 -15.14 -0.17
CA LEU A 178 3.59 -15.13 0.87
C LEU A 178 2.89 -16.50 0.99
N LEU A 179 2.58 -17.14 -0.13
CA LEU A 179 1.95 -18.46 -0.16
C LEU A 179 2.89 -19.56 0.32
N GLU A 180 4.16 -19.55 -0.11
CA GLU A 180 5.18 -20.50 0.31
C GLU A 180 5.45 -20.40 1.80
N ALA A 181 5.60 -19.17 2.33
CA ALA A 181 5.77 -18.93 3.75
C ALA A 181 4.57 -19.41 4.57
N ALA A 182 3.35 -19.18 4.08
CA ALA A 182 2.13 -19.68 4.70
C ALA A 182 2.03 -21.22 4.64
N ALA A 183 2.47 -21.84 3.54
CA ALA A 183 2.49 -23.30 3.39
C ALA A 183 3.54 -23.95 4.30
N GLN A 184 4.74 -23.37 4.40
CA GLN A 184 5.81 -23.88 5.26
C GLN A 184 5.39 -23.89 6.73
N LYS A 185 4.86 -22.77 7.23
CA LYS A 185 4.38 -22.71 8.62
C LYS A 185 3.28 -23.73 8.94
N ARG A 186 2.42 -24.07 7.96
CA ARG A 186 1.41 -25.13 8.15
C ARG A 186 2.03 -26.51 8.22
N ARG A 187 3.06 -26.78 7.41
CA ARG A 187 3.83 -28.03 7.50
C ARG A 187 4.49 -28.14 8.87
N ASP A 188 5.17 -27.08 9.31
CA ASP A 188 5.84 -27.03 10.62
C ASP A 188 4.84 -27.23 11.78
N LYS A 189 3.65 -26.62 11.70
CA LYS A 189 2.58 -26.77 12.70
C LYS A 189 2.03 -28.20 12.74
N LEU A 190 1.78 -28.80 11.58
CA LEU A 190 1.30 -30.19 11.47
C LEU A 190 2.35 -31.19 11.97
N GLU A 191 3.63 -30.96 11.66
CA GLU A 191 4.74 -31.78 12.14
C GLU A 191 4.89 -31.68 13.66
N ALA A 192 4.82 -30.47 14.21
CA ALA A 192 4.83 -30.26 15.66
C ALA A 192 3.64 -30.92 16.36
N GLU A 193 2.46 -30.95 15.74
CA GLU A 193 1.27 -31.63 16.27
C GLU A 193 1.45 -33.16 16.25
N LYS A 194 1.91 -33.72 15.12
CA LYS A 194 2.24 -35.16 15.03
C LYS A 194 3.30 -35.58 16.04
N GLU A 195 4.32 -34.75 16.25
CA GLU A 195 5.36 -35.02 17.24
C GLU A 195 4.80 -34.99 18.66
N ARG A 196 3.94 -34.03 18.99
CA ARG A 196 3.22 -33.99 20.27
C ARG A 196 2.35 -35.23 20.47
N GLU A 197 1.66 -35.70 19.43
CA GLU A 197 0.85 -36.92 19.49
C GLU A 197 1.71 -38.16 19.71
N ARG A 198 2.85 -38.28 19.04
CA ARG A 198 3.83 -39.37 19.25
C ARG A 198 4.34 -39.38 20.68
N ILE A 199 4.79 -38.23 21.20
CA ILE A 199 5.25 -38.10 22.58
C ILE A 199 4.12 -38.48 23.55
N LYS A 200 2.89 -38.02 23.32
CA LYS A 200 1.73 -38.35 24.16
C LYS A 200 1.40 -39.85 24.12
N ALA A 201 1.50 -40.49 22.96
CA ALA A 201 1.30 -41.94 22.81
C ALA A 201 2.41 -42.73 23.51
N GLN A 202 3.67 -42.27 23.43
CA GLN A 202 4.81 -42.89 24.11
C GLN A 202 4.66 -42.78 25.63
N ILE A 203 4.27 -41.61 26.16
CA ILE A 203 3.97 -41.44 27.59
C ILE A 203 2.82 -42.35 28.04
N LYS A 204 1.78 -42.49 27.22
CA LYS A 204 0.65 -43.39 27.52
C LYS A 204 1.10 -44.86 27.53
N ALA A 205 1.88 -45.29 26.56
CA ALA A 205 2.41 -46.65 26.48
C ALA A 205 3.35 -46.99 27.65
N ASP A 206 4.26 -46.07 28.01
CA ASP A 206 5.15 -46.21 29.16
C ASP A 206 4.36 -46.29 30.47
N ARG A 207 3.28 -45.50 30.60
CA ARG A 207 2.38 -45.56 31.75
C ARG A 207 1.64 -46.90 31.84
N GLU A 208 1.11 -47.39 30.72
CA GLU A 208 0.41 -48.67 30.64
C GLU A 208 1.35 -49.87 30.91
N ASP A 209 2.59 -49.84 30.41
CA ASP A 209 3.60 -50.87 30.71
C ASP A 209 4.01 -50.82 32.20
N ARG A 210 4.15 -49.62 32.79
CA ARG A 210 4.40 -49.49 34.24
C ARG A 210 3.25 -50.05 35.06
N GLU A 211 2.00 -49.75 34.69
CA GLU A 211 0.80 -50.31 35.33
C GLU A 211 0.70 -51.84 35.14
N PHE A 212 1.07 -52.36 33.96
CA PHE A 212 1.10 -53.80 33.68
C PHE A 212 2.18 -54.52 34.50
N ARG A 213 3.39 -53.95 34.61
CA ARG A 213 4.48 -54.46 35.47
C ARG A 213 4.10 -54.44 36.94
N LEU A 214 3.42 -53.38 37.40
CA LEU A 214 2.88 -53.28 38.76
C LEU A 214 1.80 -54.34 39.03
N ARG A 215 0.91 -54.60 38.06
CA ARG A 215 -0.14 -55.65 38.17
C ARG A 215 0.40 -57.07 38.14
N ARG A 216 1.52 -57.33 37.47
CA ARG A 216 2.06 -58.71 37.33
C ARG A 216 2.84 -59.20 38.55
N GLY A 217 3.24 -58.32 39.47
CA GLY A 217 4.05 -58.68 40.64
C GLY A 217 5.46 -59.16 40.25
N LYS A 218 6.50 -58.59 40.84
CA LYS A 218 7.87 -59.11 40.69
C LYS A 218 8.37 -59.68 42.03
N PRO A 219 9.08 -60.83 42.03
CA PRO A 219 9.78 -61.33 43.22
C PRO A 219 10.91 -60.40 43.64
N LEU A 220 11.25 -60.46 44.94
CA LEU A 220 12.31 -59.73 45.62
C LEU A 220 13.69 -59.88 44.96
N THR A 221 14.40 -58.74 44.77
CA THR A 221 15.77 -58.49 45.31
C THR A 221 16.26 -57.08 44.97
N GLU A 222 16.47 -56.32 46.04
CA GLU A 222 17.47 -55.28 46.35
C GLU A 222 17.95 -54.18 45.38
N SER A 223 17.73 -52.95 45.89
CA SER A 223 18.60 -51.77 45.94
C SER A 223 19.01 -51.07 44.63
N THR A 224 18.50 -49.85 44.42
CA THR A 224 19.22 -48.61 44.77
C THR A 224 18.27 -47.40 44.72
N LYS A 225 18.45 -46.50 45.69
CA LYS A 225 17.75 -45.22 45.86
C LYS A 225 17.98 -44.30 44.65
N ASN A 226 16.92 -43.63 44.20
CA ASN A 226 16.80 -42.17 44.24
C ASN A 226 15.38 -41.76 43.80
N ASP A 227 14.61 -41.31 44.78
CA ASP A 227 13.25 -40.81 44.59
C ASP A 227 13.26 -39.47 43.87
N SER A 228 12.58 -39.45 42.73
CA SER A 228 11.93 -38.28 42.15
C SER A 228 10.68 -37.95 42.98
N VAL A 229 10.52 -36.70 43.42
CA VAL A 229 9.25 -36.24 44.01
C VAL A 229 8.38 -35.61 42.92
N ASP A 230 7.18 -36.17 42.80
CA ASP A 230 6.04 -35.75 42.00
C ASP A 230 5.64 -34.28 42.25
N VAL A 231 5.42 -33.53 41.16
CA VAL A 231 4.73 -32.23 41.21
C VAL A 231 3.23 -32.48 41.02
N LEU A 232 2.51 -32.52 42.13
CA LEU A 232 1.07 -32.36 42.18
C LEU A 232 0.75 -31.03 42.87
N THR A 233 0.02 -30.20 42.13
CA THR A 233 -0.67 -28.98 42.53
C THR A 233 -1.38 -29.11 43.88
N SER A 234 -0.89 -28.39 44.88
CA SER A 234 -1.70 -27.93 46.02
C SER A 234 -1.22 -26.53 46.43
N SER A 235 -2.17 -25.61 46.59
CA SER A 235 -1.97 -24.22 47.01
C SER A 235 -1.80 -24.12 48.53
N ASN A 236 -0.93 -24.93 49.10
CA ASN A 236 -0.55 -24.85 50.51
C ASN A 236 0.90 -24.37 50.60
N PRO A 237 1.22 -23.44 51.51
CA PRO A 237 2.58 -22.93 51.66
C PRO A 237 3.51 -24.08 52.06
N VAL A 238 4.46 -24.40 51.18
CA VAL A 238 5.49 -25.41 51.45
C VAL A 238 6.49 -24.79 52.42
N GLN A 239 6.58 -25.37 53.63
CA GLN A 239 7.49 -24.89 54.66
C GLN A 239 8.94 -25.23 54.25
N SER A 240 9.69 -24.20 53.91
CA SER A 240 11.14 -24.24 53.69
C SER A 240 11.73 -23.00 54.36
N ASP A 241 12.90 -23.14 54.99
CA ASP A 241 13.57 -22.02 55.66
C ASP A 241 14.14 -21.00 54.67
N LYS A 242 14.30 -21.40 53.40
CA LYS A 242 14.90 -20.59 52.34
C LYS A 242 14.06 -20.59 51.06
N CYS A 243 14.11 -19.47 50.35
CA CYS A 243 13.49 -19.24 49.06
C CYS A 243 14.56 -18.83 48.03
N ARG A 244 14.69 -19.58 46.95
CA ARG A 244 15.54 -19.22 45.81
C ARG A 244 14.71 -18.47 44.78
N VAL A 245 15.11 -17.23 44.50
CA VAL A 245 14.40 -16.31 43.62
C VAL A 245 15.22 -16.11 42.34
N GLN A 246 14.58 -16.28 41.19
CA GLN A 246 15.13 -15.88 39.90
C GLN A 246 14.35 -14.69 39.35
N VAL A 247 14.99 -13.53 39.24
CA VAL A 247 14.41 -12.32 38.65
C VAL A 247 14.88 -12.17 37.22
N ARG A 248 13.94 -12.05 36.28
CA ARG A 248 14.21 -11.74 34.89
C ARG A 248 14.09 -10.23 34.67
N LEU A 249 15.17 -9.65 34.17
CA LEU A 249 15.31 -8.23 33.91
C LEU A 249 14.80 -7.85 32.50
N PRO A 250 14.47 -6.57 32.23
CA PRO A 250 14.00 -6.11 30.92
C PRO A 250 15.04 -6.27 29.80
N ASP A 251 16.33 -6.26 30.14
CA ASP A 251 17.46 -6.50 29.23
C ASP A 251 17.60 -7.97 28.81
N GLY A 252 16.78 -8.87 29.38
CA GLY A 252 16.82 -10.31 29.15
C GLY A 252 17.76 -11.07 30.09
N GLY A 253 18.51 -10.39 30.96
CA GLY A 253 19.36 -10.96 31.99
C GLY A 253 18.56 -11.58 33.14
N ASN A 254 19.24 -12.39 33.95
CA ASN A 254 18.65 -12.98 35.15
C ASN A 254 19.50 -12.66 36.39
N ILE A 255 18.84 -12.32 37.49
CA ILE A 255 19.43 -12.27 38.83
C ILE A 255 18.92 -13.49 39.59
N VAL A 256 19.83 -14.27 40.18
CA VAL A 256 19.48 -15.39 41.05
C VAL A 256 19.99 -15.08 42.45
N ALA A 257 19.09 -15.09 43.42
CA ALA A 257 19.41 -14.83 44.82
C ALA A 257 18.62 -15.74 45.74
N GLU A 258 19.13 -15.96 46.96
CA GLU A 258 18.54 -16.82 47.97
C GLU A 258 18.22 -15.96 49.20
N PHE A 259 16.97 -16.01 49.64
CA PHE A 259 16.46 -15.21 50.76
C PHE A 259 15.85 -16.14 51.82
N PRO A 260 15.94 -15.81 53.12
CA PRO A 260 15.18 -16.49 54.15
C PRO A 260 13.67 -16.33 53.91
N SER A 261 12.88 -17.39 54.08
CA SER A 261 11.45 -17.38 53.72
C SER A 261 10.60 -16.41 54.56
N HIS A 262 11.09 -16.01 55.73
CA HIS A 262 10.46 -15.03 56.61
C HIS A 262 10.77 -13.57 56.24
N GLN A 263 11.65 -13.33 55.27
CA GLN A 263 12.01 -11.99 54.85
C GLN A 263 10.94 -11.41 53.91
N CYS A 264 10.77 -10.07 53.93
CA CYS A 264 9.82 -9.37 53.09
C CYS A 264 10.28 -9.28 51.62
N LEU A 265 9.32 -9.27 50.69
CA LEU A 265 9.60 -9.11 49.26
C LEU A 265 10.34 -7.81 48.93
N ASN A 266 10.19 -6.75 49.74
CA ASN A 266 10.90 -5.48 49.57
C ASN A 266 12.44 -5.62 49.57
N THR A 267 13.01 -6.59 50.28
CA THR A 267 14.46 -6.82 50.25
C THR A 267 14.94 -7.20 48.85
N LEU A 268 14.11 -7.89 48.06
CA LEU A 268 14.42 -8.17 46.65
C LEU A 268 14.41 -6.90 45.80
N VAL A 269 13.48 -5.97 46.07
CA VAL A 269 13.40 -4.68 45.36
C VAL A 269 14.65 -3.84 45.63
N GLU A 270 15.12 -3.81 46.87
CA GLU A 270 16.39 -3.16 47.24
C GLU A 270 17.56 -3.81 46.49
N ARG A 271 17.61 -5.14 46.44
CA ARG A 271 18.65 -5.87 45.70
C ARG A 271 18.64 -5.62 44.18
N ILE A 272 17.46 -5.40 43.60
CA ILE A 272 17.31 -5.02 42.18
C ILE A 272 17.72 -3.55 41.96
N ARG A 273 17.49 -2.66 42.93
CA ARG A 273 17.92 -1.25 42.86
C ARG A 273 19.43 -1.09 43.04
N GLU A 274 20.07 -1.97 43.80
CA GLU A 274 21.55 -2.07 43.86
C GLU A 274 22.14 -2.57 42.53
N ASP A 275 21.33 -3.17 41.66
CA ASP A 275 21.74 -3.64 40.35
C ASP A 275 21.52 -2.51 39.32
N ASP A 276 22.59 -1.87 38.88
CA ASP A 276 22.60 -0.72 37.95
C ASP A 276 21.93 -1.00 36.57
N ARG A 277 21.45 -2.23 36.33
CA ARG A 277 20.76 -2.64 35.09
C ARG A 277 19.29 -2.22 35.03
N VAL A 278 18.67 -1.79 36.12
CA VAL A 278 17.26 -1.34 36.14
C VAL A 278 17.14 0.12 36.56
N ASN A 279 16.89 0.99 35.59
CA ASN A 279 16.68 2.42 35.83
C ASN A 279 15.19 2.81 35.84
N GLY A 280 14.80 3.70 36.75
CA GLY A 280 13.45 4.27 36.82
C GLY A 280 12.45 3.49 37.69
N VAL A 281 11.16 3.84 37.57
CA VAL A 281 10.07 3.17 38.31
C VAL A 281 9.76 1.83 37.65
N PHE A 282 9.75 0.76 38.44
CA PHE A 282 9.47 -0.60 37.98
C PHE A 282 8.49 -1.33 38.90
N SER A 283 7.79 -2.32 38.36
CA SER A 283 6.93 -3.25 39.11
C SER A 283 7.41 -4.69 38.96
N LEU A 284 7.10 -5.53 39.96
CA LEU A 284 7.41 -6.96 39.96
C LEU A 284 6.16 -7.78 39.61
N ALA A 285 6.33 -8.78 38.75
CA ALA A 285 5.26 -9.67 38.34
C ALA A 285 5.67 -11.15 38.37
N GLN A 286 4.78 -12.00 38.86
CA GLN A 286 4.84 -13.45 38.70
C GLN A 286 4.21 -13.85 37.36
N LEU A 287 4.81 -14.82 36.67
CA LEU A 287 4.39 -15.23 35.32
C LEU A 287 3.18 -16.19 35.32
N PHE A 288 3.07 -17.08 36.32
CA PHE A 288 1.97 -18.03 36.42
C PHE A 288 1.69 -18.45 37.88
N PRO A 289 0.44 -18.29 38.38
CA PRO A 289 -0.61 -17.44 37.81
C PRO A 289 -0.11 -15.99 37.70
N ARG A 290 -0.55 -15.25 36.67
CA ARG A 290 -0.06 -13.89 36.44
C ARG A 290 -0.52 -12.99 37.58
N LYS A 291 0.42 -12.45 38.35
CA LYS A 291 0.14 -11.55 39.47
C LYS A 291 1.17 -10.43 39.51
N VAL A 292 0.71 -9.18 39.54
CA VAL A 292 1.57 -8.00 39.76
C VAL A 292 1.46 -7.63 41.24
N PHE A 293 2.58 -7.50 41.93
CA PHE A 293 2.60 -7.21 43.37
C PHE A 293 2.34 -5.73 43.62
N THR A 294 1.40 -5.43 44.51
CA THR A 294 1.09 -4.06 44.98
C THR A 294 2.00 -3.67 46.15
N GLU A 295 2.06 -2.38 46.51
CA GLU A 295 2.91 -1.89 47.61
C GLU A 295 2.63 -2.59 48.96
N ASP A 296 1.36 -2.88 49.26
CA ASP A 296 0.97 -3.63 50.47
C ASP A 296 1.48 -5.07 50.47
N GLU A 297 1.59 -5.69 49.29
CA GLU A 297 2.09 -7.06 49.15
C GLU A 297 3.62 -7.13 49.18
N MET A 298 4.32 -6.03 48.85
CA MET A 298 5.78 -5.94 48.96
C MET A 298 6.25 -6.04 50.42
N GLN A 299 5.38 -5.73 51.38
CA GLN A 299 5.66 -5.80 52.82
C GLN A 299 5.46 -7.21 53.41
N LYS A 300 4.84 -8.14 52.65
CA LYS A 300 4.62 -9.53 53.09
C LYS A 300 5.85 -10.39 52.89
N SER A 301 5.95 -11.47 53.67
CA SER A 301 7.07 -12.42 53.57
C SER A 301 6.97 -13.33 52.34
N PHE A 302 8.10 -13.86 51.86
CA PHE A 302 8.11 -14.85 50.77
C PHE A 302 7.27 -16.10 51.09
N PHE A 303 7.14 -16.45 52.37
CA PHE A 303 6.26 -17.52 52.85
C PHE A 303 4.77 -17.17 52.72
N GLU A 304 4.37 -15.99 53.18
CA GLU A 304 2.97 -15.50 53.10
C GLU A 304 2.49 -15.32 51.66
N LEU A 305 3.40 -15.01 50.74
CA LEU A 305 3.11 -14.87 49.31
C LEU A 305 3.14 -16.21 48.56
N CYS A 306 3.36 -17.34 49.23
CA CYS A 306 3.50 -18.67 48.62
C CYS A 306 4.58 -18.72 47.52
N LEU A 307 5.66 -17.94 47.67
CA LEU A 307 6.80 -17.89 46.74
C LEU A 307 7.92 -18.88 47.11
N THR A 308 7.78 -19.54 48.26
CA THR A 308 8.72 -20.54 48.78
C THR A 308 8.37 -21.93 48.21
N PRO A 309 9.34 -22.79 47.83
CA PRO A 309 10.80 -22.65 47.97
C PRO A 309 11.54 -22.05 46.77
N ASN A 310 10.90 -21.98 45.59
CA ASN A 310 11.50 -21.42 44.38
C ASN A 310 10.49 -20.53 43.67
N CYS A 311 10.88 -19.31 43.28
CA CYS A 311 10.02 -18.45 42.47
C CYS A 311 10.78 -17.75 41.34
N THR A 312 10.05 -17.46 40.26
CA THR A 312 10.55 -16.69 39.12
C THR A 312 9.71 -15.43 38.95
N LEU A 313 10.35 -14.27 39.02
CA LEU A 313 9.73 -12.95 38.95
C LEU A 313 10.25 -12.16 37.74
N LEU A 314 9.45 -11.24 37.22
CA LEU A 314 9.76 -10.38 36.08
C LEU A 314 9.71 -8.92 36.52
N VAL A 315 10.70 -8.13 36.10
CA VAL A 315 10.72 -6.67 36.25
C VAL A 315 10.05 -6.01 35.04
N ILE A 316 9.10 -5.12 35.28
CA ILE A 316 8.39 -4.34 34.25
C ILE A 316 8.72 -2.86 34.45
N GLN A 317 9.35 -2.21 33.46
CA GLN A 317 9.64 -0.77 33.48
C GLN A 317 8.49 0.06 32.90
N SER A 318 8.18 1.19 33.53
CA SER A 318 7.24 2.19 33.01
C SER A 318 8.00 3.19 32.13
N SER A 319 7.85 3.13 30.81
CA SER A 319 8.47 4.09 29.89
C SER A 319 7.53 5.25 29.56
N SER A 320 7.93 6.48 29.89
CA SER A 320 7.28 7.72 29.44
C SER A 320 7.77 8.15 28.04
N SER A 321 6.81 8.50 27.17
CA SER A 321 6.87 9.31 25.93
C SER A 321 7.87 8.94 24.81
N ARG A 322 7.35 8.57 23.63
CA ARG A 322 8.04 8.76 22.32
C ARG A 322 7.34 9.85 21.51
N GLN A 323 8.15 10.72 20.94
CA GLN A 323 7.78 11.91 20.17
C GLN A 323 7.12 11.58 18.83
N ILE A 324 6.15 12.43 18.47
CA ILE A 324 5.42 12.47 17.20
C ILE A 324 6.27 13.22 16.16
N VAL A 325 6.43 12.65 14.96
CA VAL A 325 7.00 13.35 13.78
C VAL A 325 5.87 13.56 12.77
N ASN A 326 5.60 14.82 12.43
CA ASN A 326 4.58 15.24 11.47
C ASN A 326 5.02 15.01 10.02
N SER A 327 4.11 14.54 9.16
CA SER A 327 4.26 14.50 7.70
C SER A 327 3.42 15.59 7.02
N SER A 328 4.02 16.25 6.03
CA SER A 328 3.50 17.41 5.31
C SER A 328 2.58 17.07 4.13
N ARG A 329 1.58 17.94 3.91
CA ARG A 329 0.53 17.91 2.89
C ARG A 329 1.05 18.33 1.50
N ALA A 330 0.94 17.46 0.49
CA ALA A 330 0.97 17.85 -0.94
C ALA A 330 0.49 16.71 -1.87
N SER A 331 -0.83 16.50 -1.98
CA SER A 331 -1.41 15.45 -2.85
C SER A 331 -2.63 15.88 -3.69
N GLY A 332 -3.13 17.12 -3.53
CA GLY A 332 -4.43 17.52 -4.09
C GLY A 332 -4.45 18.06 -5.53
N LEU A 333 -3.30 18.39 -6.14
CA LEU A 333 -3.29 19.13 -7.41
C LEU A 333 -3.08 18.27 -8.67
N PHE A 334 -2.78 16.98 -8.52
CA PHE A 334 -2.41 16.10 -9.64
C PHE A 334 -3.61 15.53 -10.42
N LEU A 335 -4.80 15.53 -9.82
CA LEU A 335 -5.99 14.83 -10.35
C LEU A 335 -6.86 15.67 -11.29
N ILE A 336 -6.67 16.98 -11.31
CA ILE A 336 -7.52 17.89 -12.11
C ILE A 336 -7.05 17.92 -13.58
N PHE A 337 -5.79 17.54 -13.85
CA PHE A 337 -5.16 17.73 -15.16
C PHE A 337 -5.47 16.65 -16.20
N THR A 338 -5.91 15.47 -15.77
CA THR A 338 -6.12 14.30 -16.63
C THR A 338 -7.43 14.33 -17.42
N PHE A 339 -8.45 15.05 -16.96
CA PHE A 339 -9.77 15.06 -17.59
C PHE A 339 -9.89 15.96 -18.83
N LEU A 340 -9.06 17.00 -18.97
CA LEU A 340 -9.24 18.02 -20.02
C LEU A 340 -8.64 17.66 -21.39
N LEU A 341 -7.68 16.73 -21.43
CA LEU A 341 -6.93 16.38 -22.65
C LEU A 341 -7.55 15.22 -23.45
N ILE A 342 -8.39 14.39 -22.83
CA ILE A 342 -8.83 13.10 -23.40
C ILE A 342 -10.16 13.20 -24.16
N ALA A 343 -11.06 14.10 -23.75
CA ALA A 343 -12.39 14.26 -24.31
C ALA A 343 -12.45 14.54 -25.84
N PRO A 344 -11.59 15.38 -26.45
CA PRO A 344 -11.66 15.63 -27.89
C PRO A 344 -11.18 14.44 -28.74
N ILE A 345 -10.33 13.58 -28.18
CA ILE A 345 -9.78 12.39 -28.85
C ILE A 345 -10.82 11.25 -28.87
N GLN A 346 -11.62 11.10 -27.81
CA GLN A 346 -12.75 10.15 -27.77
C GLN A 346 -13.85 10.48 -28.79
N SER A 347 -14.12 11.76 -29.04
CA SER A 347 -15.15 12.18 -30.01
C SER A 347 -14.75 11.91 -31.46
N LEU A 348 -13.46 12.02 -31.79
CA LEU A 348 -12.94 11.75 -33.13
C LEU A 348 -12.95 10.24 -33.47
N TRP A 349 -12.70 9.39 -32.47
CA TRP A 349 -12.74 7.93 -32.61
C TRP A 349 -14.17 7.39 -32.79
N GLY A 350 -15.16 7.99 -32.11
CA GLY A 350 -16.57 7.62 -32.28
C GLY A 350 -17.10 7.86 -33.70
N PHE A 351 -16.66 8.93 -34.36
CA PHE A 351 -17.06 9.28 -35.73
C PHE A 351 -16.47 8.33 -36.79
N LEU A 352 -15.21 7.91 -36.61
CA LEU A 352 -14.52 6.97 -37.51
C LEU A 352 -15.09 5.55 -37.43
N ARG A 353 -15.54 5.12 -36.25
CA ARG A 353 -16.12 3.79 -36.06
C ARG A 353 -17.48 3.62 -36.73
N ASN A 354 -18.31 4.66 -36.74
CA ASN A 354 -19.66 4.60 -37.31
C ASN A 354 -19.69 4.65 -38.84
N THR A 355 -18.63 5.12 -39.49
CA THR A 355 -18.55 5.30 -40.95
C THR A 355 -17.92 4.11 -41.67
N PHE A 356 -17.02 3.35 -41.02
CA PHE A 356 -16.30 2.24 -41.66
C PHE A 356 -16.78 0.83 -41.32
N PHE A 357 -17.49 0.62 -40.20
CA PHE A 357 -17.80 -0.73 -39.70
C PHE A 357 -19.30 -0.94 -39.43
N GLY A 358 -20.13 -0.50 -40.37
CA GLY A 358 -21.56 -0.77 -40.37
C GLY A 358 -21.91 -2.07 -41.10
N ARG A 359 -22.48 -3.02 -40.34
CA ARG A 359 -23.42 -4.08 -40.74
C ARG A 359 -22.84 -5.39 -41.30
N THR A 360 -23.10 -6.51 -40.58
CA THR A 360 -24.07 -7.57 -40.98
C THR A 360 -24.23 -8.61 -39.86
N ASP A 361 -25.45 -8.71 -39.32
CA ASP A 361 -25.95 -9.86 -38.55
C ASP A 361 -26.60 -10.84 -39.55
N GLN A 362 -26.09 -12.08 -39.69
CA GLN A 362 -26.94 -13.24 -40.01
C GLN A 362 -26.28 -14.64 -39.95
N GLU A 363 -24.96 -14.80 -39.78
CA GLU A 363 -24.35 -16.14 -39.81
C GLU A 363 -24.11 -16.81 -38.44
N SER A 364 -24.26 -16.08 -37.33
CA SER A 364 -23.90 -16.59 -35.99
C SER A 364 -24.90 -17.60 -35.37
N ASN A 365 -26.05 -17.82 -36.01
CA ASN A 365 -27.12 -18.65 -35.42
C ASN A 365 -27.10 -20.12 -35.86
N LEU A 366 -26.41 -20.48 -36.95
CA LEU A 366 -26.35 -21.88 -37.42
C LEU A 366 -25.25 -22.72 -36.74
N MET A 367 -24.23 -22.10 -36.16
CA MET A 367 -23.11 -22.80 -35.52
C MET A 367 -23.32 -23.13 -34.03
N ARG A 368 -24.43 -22.66 -33.43
CA ARG A 368 -24.73 -22.85 -31.98
C ARG A 368 -25.51 -24.12 -31.67
N GLU A 369 -26.18 -24.72 -32.65
CA GLU A 369 -26.99 -25.92 -32.44
C GLU A 369 -26.14 -27.22 -32.42
N GLU A 370 -25.06 -27.31 -33.20
CA GLU A 370 -24.23 -28.52 -33.29
C GLU A 370 -23.32 -28.76 -32.07
N ARG A 371 -23.01 -27.73 -31.28
CA ARG A 371 -22.17 -27.86 -30.07
C ARG A 371 -22.89 -28.43 -28.85
N ARG A 372 -24.20 -28.65 -28.89
CA ARG A 372 -24.99 -29.13 -27.74
C ARG A 372 -24.99 -30.66 -27.55
N GLN A 373 -24.33 -31.45 -28.40
CA GLN A 373 -24.42 -32.92 -28.36
C GLN A 373 -23.11 -33.69 -28.09
N ARG A 374 -22.10 -33.10 -27.43
CA ARG A 374 -20.95 -33.89 -26.92
C ARG A 374 -20.67 -33.55 -25.47
N GLU A 375 -21.04 -34.47 -24.58
CA GLU A 375 -20.66 -34.46 -23.17
C GLU A 375 -19.30 -35.16 -22.99
N GLU A 376 -18.37 -34.49 -22.30
CA GLU A 376 -17.14 -35.06 -21.73
C GLU A 376 -17.03 -34.67 -20.23
N PRO A 377 -16.33 -35.48 -19.38
CA PRO A 377 -16.42 -35.41 -17.92
C PRO A 377 -15.66 -34.21 -17.30
N PRO A 378 -15.94 -33.83 -16.03
CA PRO A 378 -15.53 -32.53 -15.49
C PRO A 378 -14.08 -32.57 -14.99
N GLY A 379 -13.15 -32.22 -15.86
CA GLY A 379 -11.76 -31.90 -15.52
C GLY A 379 -11.44 -30.46 -15.92
N SER A 380 -10.99 -29.66 -14.94
CA SER A 380 -10.32 -28.34 -15.07
C SER A 380 -10.57 -27.59 -16.39
N SER A 381 -11.45 -26.59 -16.36
CA SER A 381 -11.57 -25.63 -17.47
C SER A 381 -10.27 -24.80 -17.54
N VAL A 382 -9.34 -25.26 -18.36
CA VAL A 382 -8.10 -24.56 -18.71
C VAL A 382 -8.49 -23.37 -19.58
N ARG A 383 -8.25 -22.15 -19.09
CA ARG A 383 -8.30 -20.95 -19.94
C ARG A 383 -6.85 -20.56 -20.27
N GLN A 384 -6.49 -20.79 -21.52
CA GLN A 384 -5.20 -20.43 -22.09
C GLN A 384 -5.18 -18.92 -22.37
N VAL A 385 -4.16 -18.22 -21.89
CA VAL A 385 -3.88 -16.85 -22.32
C VAL A 385 -2.55 -16.90 -23.07
N PHE A 386 -2.61 -16.67 -24.37
CA PHE A 386 -1.43 -16.57 -25.22
C PHE A 386 -1.03 -15.10 -25.31
N LEU A 387 0.22 -14.78 -24.96
CA LEU A 387 0.83 -13.51 -25.31
C LEU A 387 1.92 -13.78 -26.34
N TYR A 388 1.68 -13.38 -27.58
CA TYR A 388 2.70 -13.41 -28.63
C TYR A 388 3.28 -12.01 -28.76
N LEU A 389 4.60 -11.88 -28.54
CA LEU A 389 5.32 -10.69 -29.00
C LEU A 389 5.93 -11.04 -30.36
N ILE A 390 5.26 -10.63 -31.44
CA ILE A 390 5.81 -10.73 -32.79
C ILE A 390 6.52 -9.41 -33.07
N ILE A 391 7.85 -9.43 -33.08
CA ILE A 391 8.63 -8.28 -33.57
C ILE A 391 8.93 -8.54 -35.04
N ILE A 392 8.37 -7.70 -35.91
CA ILE A 392 8.68 -7.71 -37.34
C ILE A 392 9.90 -6.81 -37.53
N ASN A 393 11.01 -7.39 -37.98
CA ASN A 393 12.14 -6.60 -38.46
C ASN A 393 12.58 -7.16 -39.81
N ASP A 394 12.47 -6.34 -40.86
CA ASP A 394 12.92 -6.63 -42.24
C ASP A 394 12.59 -8.05 -42.76
N GLY A 395 11.34 -8.48 -42.58
CA GLY A 395 10.82 -9.71 -43.20
C GLY A 395 11.23 -11.04 -42.56
N ASN A 396 11.94 -11.05 -41.43
CA ASN A 396 12.26 -12.27 -40.69
C ASN A 396 11.58 -12.30 -39.30
N PHE A 397 10.94 -13.43 -39.00
CA PHE A 397 10.30 -13.69 -37.71
C PHE A 397 11.35 -14.13 -36.69
N VAL A 398 11.54 -13.36 -35.62
CA VAL A 398 12.28 -13.82 -34.44
C VAL A 398 11.29 -13.96 -33.30
N VAL A 399 10.98 -15.21 -32.96
CA VAL A 399 10.15 -15.56 -31.79
C VAL A 399 11.09 -15.66 -30.60
N PHE A 400 10.97 -14.75 -29.64
CA PHE A 400 11.60 -14.94 -28.33
C PHE A 400 10.70 -15.82 -27.46
N GLU A 401 11.23 -16.97 -27.04
CA GLU A 401 10.59 -17.86 -26.08
C GLU A 401 10.80 -17.27 -24.67
N ILE A 402 9.81 -16.53 -24.17
CA ILE A 402 9.80 -16.06 -22.79
C ILE A 402 9.26 -17.18 -21.90
N ILE A 403 10.04 -17.48 -20.86
CA ILE A 403 9.84 -18.55 -19.90
C ILE A 403 8.42 -18.52 -19.31
N TYR A 404 7.71 -19.58 -19.63
CA TYR A 404 6.46 -20.06 -19.05
C TYR A 404 6.46 -20.02 -17.51
N ILE A 405 5.54 -19.27 -16.92
CA ILE A 405 5.15 -19.47 -15.52
C ILE A 405 3.72 -19.99 -15.53
N GLU A 406 3.58 -21.31 -15.39
CA GLU A 406 2.32 -22.01 -15.18
C GLU A 406 1.71 -21.61 -13.83
N SER A 407 1.02 -20.48 -13.80
CA SER A 407 0.29 -20.08 -12.60
C SER A 407 -1.05 -20.82 -12.57
N LYS A 408 -1.07 -22.00 -11.94
CA LYS A 408 -2.29 -22.72 -11.50
C LYS A 408 -3.03 -21.98 -10.37
N MET A 409 -2.95 -20.65 -10.30
CA MET A 409 -3.33 -19.88 -9.12
C MET A 409 -4.71 -19.29 -9.32
N LYS A 410 -5.63 -19.68 -8.44
CA LYS A 410 -6.93 -19.06 -8.29
C LYS A 410 -6.75 -17.77 -7.48
N TYR A 411 -6.77 -16.61 -8.13
CA TYR A 411 -6.70 -15.30 -7.47
C TYR A 411 -8.05 -14.56 -7.58
N LEU A 412 -8.30 -13.65 -6.64
CA LEU A 412 -9.40 -12.70 -6.70
C LEU A 412 -8.81 -11.33 -7.07
N LEU A 413 -9.35 -10.70 -8.11
CA LEU A 413 -8.97 -9.35 -8.53
C LEU A 413 -10.13 -8.42 -8.22
N GLU A 414 -9.94 -7.53 -7.25
CA GLU A 414 -10.85 -6.44 -6.94
C GLU A 414 -10.30 -5.13 -7.51
N ILE A 415 -11.17 -4.35 -8.15
CA ILE A 415 -10.83 -3.03 -8.70
C ILE A 415 -11.73 -1.97 -8.06
N CYS A 416 -11.10 -0.92 -7.53
CA CYS A 416 -11.79 0.24 -6.98
C CYS A 416 -12.26 1.15 -8.12
N VAL A 417 -13.52 1.57 -8.10
CA VAL A 417 -14.13 2.38 -9.15
C VAL A 417 -15.01 3.47 -8.54
N ASP A 418 -14.94 4.68 -9.10
CA ASP A 418 -15.73 5.84 -8.66
C ASP A 418 -16.70 6.38 -9.71
N ASN A 419 -16.70 5.79 -10.90
CA ASN A 419 -17.58 6.17 -11.99
C ASN A 419 -17.94 4.96 -12.86
N PHE A 420 -18.99 5.13 -13.65
CA PHE A 420 -19.56 4.05 -14.46
C PHE A 420 -18.60 3.55 -15.55
N GLU A 421 -17.84 4.45 -16.17
CA GLU A 421 -16.89 4.10 -17.23
C GLU A 421 -15.76 3.22 -16.69
N SER A 422 -15.21 3.58 -15.52
CA SER A 422 -14.16 2.82 -14.86
C SER A 422 -14.65 1.43 -14.45
N ALA A 423 -15.88 1.32 -13.94
CA ALA A 423 -16.51 0.03 -13.67
C ALA A 423 -16.68 -0.83 -14.91
N LYS A 424 -17.17 -0.24 -16.02
CA LYS A 424 -17.28 -0.95 -17.30
C LYS A 424 -15.92 -1.46 -17.77
N ASN A 425 -14.90 -0.62 -17.70
CA ASN A 425 -13.53 -0.98 -18.10
C ASN A 425 -12.96 -2.07 -17.21
N ALA A 426 -13.19 -2.01 -15.90
CA ALA A 426 -12.76 -3.05 -14.96
C ALA A 426 -13.43 -4.40 -15.26
N VAL A 427 -14.74 -4.43 -15.53
CA VAL A 427 -15.46 -5.66 -15.91
C VAL A 427 -14.95 -6.22 -17.23
N LEU A 428 -14.78 -5.38 -18.26
CA LEU A 428 -14.21 -5.80 -19.55
C LEU A 428 -12.77 -6.31 -19.42
N GLY A 429 -12.00 -5.74 -18.49
CA GLY A 429 -10.65 -6.16 -18.15
C GLY A 429 -10.56 -7.44 -17.31
N GLY A 430 -11.70 -8.03 -16.94
CA GLY A 430 -11.73 -9.29 -16.19
C GLY A 430 -11.65 -9.14 -14.66
N ALA A 431 -12.06 -7.99 -14.11
CA ALA A 431 -12.22 -7.85 -12.67
C ALA A 431 -13.21 -8.89 -12.11
N HIS A 432 -12.83 -9.55 -11.02
CA HIS A 432 -13.66 -10.55 -10.36
C HIS A 432 -14.67 -9.91 -9.39
N ARG A 433 -14.37 -8.70 -8.91
CA ARG A 433 -15.15 -7.93 -7.94
C ARG A 433 -14.87 -6.44 -8.14
N LEU A 434 -15.87 -5.60 -7.87
CA LEU A 434 -15.69 -4.14 -7.85
C LEU A 434 -15.88 -3.60 -6.44
N GLU A 435 -14.97 -2.75 -6.00
CA GLU A 435 -15.18 -1.88 -4.85
C GLU A 435 -15.69 -0.52 -5.37
N VAL A 436 -16.93 -0.18 -5.05
CA VAL A 436 -17.59 1.04 -5.51
C VAL A 436 -17.40 2.14 -4.47
N CYS A 437 -16.73 3.20 -4.88
CA CYS A 437 -16.34 4.34 -4.05
C CYS A 437 -16.82 5.66 -4.68
N SER A 438 -16.63 6.76 -3.96
CA SER A 438 -16.47 8.10 -4.52
C SER A 438 -15.12 8.68 -4.09
N ALA A 439 -14.68 9.79 -4.68
CA ALA A 439 -13.50 10.56 -4.23
C ALA A 439 -12.27 9.68 -3.89
N LEU A 440 -11.79 8.88 -4.86
CA LEU A 440 -10.65 7.97 -4.68
C LEU A 440 -9.38 8.70 -4.24
N GLU A 441 -9.25 9.98 -4.58
CA GLU A 441 -8.17 10.87 -4.15
C GLU A 441 -8.10 11.10 -2.64
N LEU A 442 -9.23 10.90 -1.93
CA LEU A 442 -9.31 10.93 -0.48
C LEU A 442 -9.18 9.53 0.14
N GLY A 443 -8.81 8.53 -0.67
CA GLY A 443 -8.73 7.13 -0.27
C GLY A 443 -10.04 6.36 -0.41
N GLY A 444 -11.02 6.90 -1.16
CA GLY A 444 -12.33 6.29 -1.36
C GLY A 444 -13.32 6.64 -0.25
N LEU A 445 -14.45 7.23 -0.61
CA LEU A 445 -15.59 7.58 0.25
C LEU A 445 -16.85 6.84 -0.18
N THR A 446 -17.94 6.97 0.58
CA THR A 446 -19.24 6.40 0.24
C THR A 446 -19.70 6.89 -1.15
N PRO A 447 -20.05 5.99 -2.10
CA PRO A 447 -20.50 6.38 -3.43
C PRO A 447 -21.91 6.97 -3.43
N THR A 448 -22.37 7.49 -4.57
CA THR A 448 -23.80 7.82 -4.72
C THR A 448 -24.62 6.57 -4.98
N ILE A 449 -25.85 6.53 -4.47
CA ILE A 449 -26.80 5.43 -4.72
C ILE A 449 -27.12 5.24 -6.20
N GLY A 450 -27.12 6.33 -6.98
CA GLY A 450 -27.34 6.30 -8.42
C GLY A 450 -26.28 5.45 -9.13
N LEU A 451 -25.00 5.63 -8.78
CA LEU A 451 -23.92 4.85 -9.35
C LEU A 451 -24.11 3.35 -9.06
N VAL A 452 -24.36 2.98 -7.79
CA VAL A 452 -24.53 1.58 -7.39
C VAL A 452 -25.69 0.92 -8.14
N ARG A 453 -26.85 1.58 -8.25
CA ARG A 453 -28.01 1.06 -9.00
C ARG A 453 -27.71 0.88 -10.49
N CYS A 454 -27.07 1.85 -11.13
CA CYS A 454 -26.68 1.77 -12.53
C CYS A 454 -25.69 0.60 -12.78
N LEU A 455 -24.70 0.43 -11.90
CA LEU A 455 -23.74 -0.67 -11.97
C LEU A 455 -24.41 -2.02 -11.75
N ARG A 456 -25.29 -2.13 -10.74
CA ARG A 456 -26.02 -3.37 -10.47
C ARG A 456 -26.84 -3.80 -11.68
N SER A 457 -27.55 -2.87 -12.30
CA SER A 457 -28.37 -3.11 -13.49
C SER A 457 -27.52 -3.51 -14.70
N SER A 458 -26.36 -2.87 -14.90
CA SER A 458 -25.52 -3.08 -16.08
C SER A 458 -24.63 -4.33 -15.99
N PHE A 459 -24.20 -4.70 -14.77
CA PHE A 459 -23.27 -5.80 -14.53
C PHE A 459 -23.83 -6.78 -13.49
N PRO A 460 -24.97 -7.45 -13.72
CA PRO A 460 -25.72 -8.22 -12.71
C PRO A 460 -24.97 -9.41 -12.09
N THR A 461 -23.89 -9.86 -12.72
CA THR A 461 -23.10 -11.02 -12.27
C THR A 461 -21.85 -10.65 -11.49
N VAL A 462 -21.38 -9.39 -11.58
CA VAL A 462 -20.16 -8.95 -10.91
C VAL A 462 -20.52 -8.52 -9.48
N PRO A 463 -19.85 -9.05 -8.43
CA PRO A 463 -20.10 -8.62 -7.07
C PRO A 463 -19.69 -7.17 -6.85
N LEU A 464 -20.60 -6.37 -6.26
CA LEU A 464 -20.36 -4.97 -5.91
C LEU A 464 -20.18 -4.83 -4.41
N PHE A 465 -18.99 -4.41 -3.98
CA PHE A 465 -18.69 -4.08 -2.59
C PHE A 465 -18.72 -2.57 -2.43
N VAL A 466 -19.55 -2.05 -1.53
CA VAL A 466 -19.77 -0.60 -1.41
C VAL A 466 -18.98 -0.06 -0.22
N MET A 467 -18.19 0.99 -0.46
CA MET A 467 -17.48 1.73 0.59
C MET A 467 -18.49 2.44 1.49
N LEU A 468 -18.29 2.36 2.81
CA LEU A 468 -19.00 3.14 3.82
C LEU A 468 -17.96 3.96 4.58
N ARG A 469 -17.79 5.21 4.16
CA ARG A 469 -16.83 6.17 4.71
C ARG A 469 -17.29 7.60 4.41
N SER A 470 -17.72 8.33 5.44
CA SER A 470 -18.33 9.65 5.30
C SER A 470 -17.33 10.77 4.97
N HIS A 471 -16.06 10.67 5.39
CA HIS A 471 -15.05 11.68 5.14
C HIS A 471 -13.63 11.11 4.92
N GLY A 472 -12.78 11.93 4.28
CA GLY A 472 -11.36 11.66 4.16
C GLY A 472 -10.61 11.97 5.46
N GLY A 473 -9.33 11.58 5.53
CA GLY A 473 -8.51 11.81 6.72
C GLY A 473 -8.48 10.59 7.63
N ASP A 474 -8.76 10.80 8.92
CA ASP A 474 -8.74 9.76 9.94
C ASP A 474 -9.91 8.76 9.84
N PHE A 475 -10.02 7.88 10.83
CA PHE A 475 -11.02 6.81 10.90
C PHE A 475 -11.79 6.84 12.24
N ILE A 476 -11.81 7.98 12.92
CA ILE A 476 -12.47 8.15 14.21
C ILE A 476 -13.79 8.86 13.97
N TYR A 477 -14.89 8.14 14.11
CA TYR A 477 -16.23 8.64 13.78
C TYR A 477 -17.06 8.89 15.04
N SER A 478 -17.87 9.94 15.02
CA SER A 478 -18.94 10.18 15.99
C SER A 478 -20.08 9.17 15.84
N ASP A 479 -20.93 9.05 16.85
CA ASP A 479 -22.08 8.13 16.81
C ASP A 479 -23.10 8.57 15.76
N GLU A 480 -23.22 9.89 15.53
CA GLU A 480 -24.06 10.47 14.47
C GLU A 480 -23.57 10.06 13.07
N GLU A 481 -22.26 10.04 12.84
CA GLU A 481 -21.68 9.61 11.56
C GLU A 481 -21.86 8.10 11.33
N ILE A 482 -21.76 7.30 12.38
CA ILE A 482 -22.09 5.87 12.31
C ILE A 482 -23.56 5.67 11.96
N MET A 483 -24.46 6.45 12.55
CA MET A 483 -25.90 6.39 12.24
C MET A 483 -26.18 6.72 10.76
N VAL A 484 -25.50 7.74 10.20
CA VAL A 484 -25.61 8.06 8.77
C VAL A 484 -25.11 6.88 7.91
N MET A 485 -23.95 6.31 8.23
CA MET A 485 -23.41 5.16 7.48
C MET A 485 -24.28 3.90 7.60
N ALA A 486 -24.99 3.73 8.72
CA ALA A 486 -25.96 2.65 8.90
C ALA A 486 -27.19 2.81 7.98
N GLU A 487 -27.69 4.04 7.81
CA GLU A 487 -28.77 4.34 6.87
C GLU A 487 -28.31 4.08 5.42
N ASP A 488 -27.13 4.57 5.06
CA ASP A 488 -26.50 4.33 3.76
C ASP A 488 -26.39 2.82 3.46
N LEU A 489 -25.90 2.03 4.43
CA LEU A 489 -25.79 0.58 4.31
C LEU A 489 -27.13 -0.07 3.94
N THR A 490 -28.21 0.32 4.61
CA THR A 490 -29.57 -0.19 4.34
C THR A 490 -30.00 0.14 2.92
N ILE A 491 -29.81 1.39 2.50
CA ILE A 491 -30.14 1.86 1.14
C ILE A 491 -29.33 1.10 0.08
N PHE A 492 -28.03 0.87 0.30
CA PHE A 492 -27.18 0.15 -0.63
C PHE A 492 -27.48 -1.35 -0.71
N LYS A 493 -27.91 -1.95 0.41
CA LYS A 493 -28.37 -3.33 0.46
C LYS A 493 -29.59 -3.52 -0.44
N GLU A 494 -30.55 -2.59 -0.38
CA GLU A 494 -31.71 -2.59 -1.28
C GLU A 494 -31.34 -2.32 -2.74
N ALA A 495 -30.30 -1.51 -2.99
CA ALA A 495 -29.79 -1.26 -4.34
C ALA A 495 -28.97 -2.40 -4.95
N GLY A 496 -28.77 -3.49 -4.21
CA GLY A 496 -28.13 -4.71 -4.72
C GLY A 496 -26.63 -4.80 -4.48
N ALA A 497 -26.10 -4.10 -3.47
CA ALA A 497 -24.76 -4.33 -2.97
C ALA A 497 -24.59 -5.80 -2.52
N ASN A 498 -23.45 -6.40 -2.84
CA ASN A 498 -23.10 -7.78 -2.47
C ASN A 498 -22.17 -7.86 -1.26
N GLY A 499 -21.68 -6.73 -0.77
CA GLY A 499 -20.81 -6.61 0.39
C GLY A 499 -20.52 -5.16 0.72
N PHE A 500 -19.87 -4.94 1.85
CA PHE A 500 -19.54 -3.60 2.35
C PHE A 500 -18.09 -3.50 2.77
N VAL A 501 -17.54 -2.28 2.72
CA VAL A 501 -16.15 -2.00 3.07
C VAL A 501 -16.12 -0.81 4.04
N PHE A 502 -15.59 -1.03 5.25
CA PHE A 502 -15.50 0.00 6.29
C PHE A 502 -14.47 -0.39 7.36
N GLY A 503 -14.17 0.51 8.29
CA GLY A 503 -13.32 0.25 9.44
C GLY A 503 -13.19 1.48 10.32
N PHE A 504 -13.40 1.32 11.61
CA PHE A 504 -13.45 2.45 12.54
C PHE A 504 -12.40 2.26 13.63
N LEU A 505 -11.74 3.36 13.99
CA LEU A 505 -10.73 3.40 15.02
C LEU A 505 -11.17 4.27 16.19
N ASP A 506 -10.65 3.98 17.37
CA ASP A 506 -10.73 4.87 18.51
C ASP A 506 -9.57 5.89 18.52
N CYS A 507 -9.58 6.80 19.49
CA CYS A 507 -8.53 7.81 19.67
C CYS A 507 -7.14 7.24 19.98
N ASN A 508 -7.04 5.95 20.32
CA ASN A 508 -5.79 5.25 20.57
C ASN A 508 -5.30 4.49 19.34
N ASN A 509 -5.92 4.68 18.18
CA ASN A 509 -5.68 3.90 16.96
C ASN A 509 -5.81 2.38 17.22
N SER A 510 -6.79 2.00 18.02
CA SER A 510 -7.28 0.62 18.14
C SER A 510 -8.60 0.49 17.39
N LEU A 511 -8.97 -0.73 17.02
CA LEU A 511 -10.24 -0.97 16.32
C LEU A 511 -11.41 -0.63 17.25
N ASP A 512 -12.32 0.24 16.81
CA ASP A 512 -13.56 0.52 17.54
C ASP A 512 -14.54 -0.64 17.31
N VAL A 513 -14.39 -1.67 18.15
CA VAL A 513 -15.16 -2.92 18.09
C VAL A 513 -16.65 -2.66 18.17
N ALA A 514 -17.10 -1.73 19.00
CA ALA A 514 -18.52 -1.45 19.20
C ALA A 514 -19.16 -0.90 17.91
N LYS A 515 -18.55 0.12 17.30
CA LYS A 515 -19.06 0.72 16.06
C LYS A 515 -18.94 -0.23 14.86
N CYS A 516 -17.84 -0.98 14.75
CA CYS A 516 -17.70 -1.98 13.69
C CYS A 516 -18.76 -3.09 13.82
N GLN A 517 -19.00 -3.59 15.04
CA GLN A 517 -20.01 -4.62 15.29
C GLN A 517 -21.42 -4.15 14.93
N GLN A 518 -21.76 -2.87 15.17
CA GLN A 518 -23.04 -2.30 14.81
C GLN A 518 -23.33 -2.42 13.30
N LEU A 519 -22.40 -2.01 12.44
CA LEU A 519 -22.57 -2.12 10.98
C LEU A 519 -22.53 -3.57 10.49
N LEU A 520 -21.69 -4.43 11.11
CA LEU A 520 -21.64 -5.85 10.77
C LEU A 520 -22.98 -6.55 11.04
N LEU A 521 -23.61 -6.26 12.18
CA LEU A 521 -24.95 -6.78 12.50
C LEU A 521 -25.99 -6.33 11.48
N LEU A 522 -25.93 -5.08 11.03
CA LEU A 522 -26.85 -4.53 10.04
C LEU A 522 -26.63 -5.12 8.62
N ALA A 523 -25.36 -5.32 8.24
CA ALA A 523 -25.00 -6.03 7.00
C ALA A 523 -25.59 -7.45 6.97
N GLY A 524 -25.61 -8.13 8.12
CA GLY A 524 -26.14 -9.47 8.29
C GLY A 524 -25.28 -10.50 7.57
N ASN A 525 -25.86 -11.20 6.60
CA ASN A 525 -25.13 -12.24 5.84
C ASN A 525 -24.22 -11.69 4.74
N LEU A 526 -24.27 -10.38 4.46
CA LEU A 526 -23.43 -9.78 3.42
C LEU A 526 -21.97 -9.70 3.90
N PRO A 527 -21.00 -10.21 3.13
CA PRO A 527 -19.59 -10.16 3.49
C PRO A 527 -19.10 -8.72 3.62
N CYS A 528 -18.39 -8.44 4.71
CA CYS A 528 -17.76 -7.15 4.95
C CYS A 528 -16.23 -7.25 4.91
N THR A 529 -15.59 -6.19 4.42
CA THR A 529 -14.14 -6.03 4.38
C THR A 529 -13.73 -4.92 5.35
N LEU A 530 -12.80 -5.23 6.26
CA LEU A 530 -12.11 -4.24 7.07
C LEU A 530 -11.12 -3.51 6.17
N HIS A 531 -11.36 -2.23 5.90
CA HIS A 531 -10.54 -1.46 4.96
C HIS A 531 -9.19 -1.02 5.56
N ARG A 532 -8.51 -0.09 4.90
CA ARG A 532 -7.16 0.39 5.26
C ARG A 532 -7.03 1.11 6.61
N ALA A 533 -8.10 1.35 7.38
CA ALA A 533 -7.95 1.65 8.81
C ALA A 533 -7.07 0.63 9.55
N PHE A 534 -7.05 -0.63 9.09
CA PHE A 534 -6.13 -1.65 9.57
C PHE A 534 -4.65 -1.23 9.48
N ASP A 535 -4.27 -0.47 8.45
CA ASP A 535 -2.89 0.00 8.29
C ASP A 535 -2.47 1.04 9.36
N HIS A 536 -3.43 1.62 10.08
CA HIS A 536 -3.21 2.63 11.11
C HIS A 536 -3.26 2.10 12.54
N VAL A 537 -3.62 0.83 12.74
CA VAL A 537 -3.76 0.27 14.10
C VAL A 537 -2.42 0.06 14.80
N MET A 538 -2.41 0.22 16.12
CA MET A 538 -1.20 -0.03 16.92
C MET A 538 -0.85 -1.52 17.03
N ASP A 539 -1.84 -2.38 17.29
CA ASP A 539 -1.66 -3.82 17.42
C ASP A 539 -2.49 -4.60 16.38
N TRP A 540 -1.85 -4.85 15.23
CA TRP A 540 -2.47 -5.55 14.13
C TRP A 540 -2.87 -7.00 14.47
N LYS A 541 -2.24 -7.66 15.45
CA LYS A 541 -2.61 -9.05 15.82
C LYS A 541 -3.95 -9.07 16.53
N THR A 542 -4.09 -8.22 17.53
CA THR A 542 -5.34 -8.03 18.25
C THR A 542 -6.45 -7.62 17.28
N THR A 543 -6.17 -6.71 16.35
CA THR A 543 -7.13 -6.32 15.31
C THR A 543 -7.53 -7.49 14.39
N VAL A 544 -6.61 -8.38 14.00
CA VAL A 544 -6.97 -9.58 13.22
C VAL A 544 -7.92 -10.48 14.00
N ASP A 545 -7.66 -10.71 15.28
CA ASP A 545 -8.50 -11.58 16.11
C ASP A 545 -9.88 -10.96 16.35
N GLN A 546 -9.95 -9.67 16.65
CA GLN A 546 -11.22 -8.92 16.75
C GLN A 546 -11.99 -8.95 15.43
N ALA A 547 -11.34 -8.75 14.29
CA ALA A 547 -12.00 -8.78 12.99
C ALA A 547 -12.60 -10.17 12.68
N VAL A 548 -11.87 -11.24 13.00
CA VAL A 548 -12.36 -12.62 12.89
C VAL A 548 -13.56 -12.86 13.81
N GLU A 549 -13.47 -12.45 15.07
CA GLU A 549 -14.51 -12.66 16.09
C GLU A 549 -15.81 -11.92 15.73
N MET A 550 -15.72 -10.66 15.32
CA MET A 550 -16.89 -9.87 14.91
C MET A 550 -17.52 -10.37 13.60
N GLY A 551 -16.74 -11.05 12.76
CA GLY A 551 -17.23 -11.71 11.54
C GLY A 551 -16.87 -11.03 10.22
N PHE A 552 -15.90 -10.11 10.19
CA PHE A 552 -15.33 -9.62 8.92
C PHE A 552 -14.80 -10.80 8.09
N LYS A 553 -14.96 -10.73 6.77
CA LYS A 553 -14.52 -11.79 5.85
C LYS A 553 -13.16 -11.49 5.21
N THR A 554 -12.82 -10.22 5.13
CA THR A 554 -11.59 -9.76 4.47
C THR A 554 -10.99 -8.60 5.25
N ILE A 555 -9.66 -8.51 5.27
CA ILE A 555 -8.90 -7.32 5.68
C ILE A 555 -8.14 -6.80 4.46
N LEU A 556 -8.32 -5.53 4.12
CA LEU A 556 -7.59 -4.82 3.09
C LEU A 556 -6.40 -4.08 3.71
N THR A 557 -5.17 -4.41 3.30
CA THR A 557 -3.96 -3.87 3.94
C THR A 557 -2.77 -3.79 2.99
N SER A 558 -1.91 -2.79 3.20
CA SER A 558 -0.56 -2.72 2.62
C SER A 558 0.53 -3.25 3.56
N GLY A 559 0.17 -3.89 4.68
CA GLY A 559 1.11 -4.32 5.71
C GLY A 559 1.55 -3.20 6.65
N GLN A 560 0.67 -2.22 6.91
CA GLN A 560 0.98 -1.01 7.69
C GLN A 560 2.24 -0.28 7.17
N ALA A 561 2.35 -0.18 5.85
CA ALA A 561 3.40 0.54 5.13
C ALA A 561 2.78 1.40 4.01
N VAL A 562 3.55 2.29 3.40
CA VAL A 562 3.02 3.16 2.34
C VAL A 562 2.56 2.33 1.15
N THR A 563 3.34 1.31 0.79
CA THR A 563 3.04 0.35 -0.28
C THR A 563 3.10 -1.09 0.22
N ALA A 564 2.37 -2.01 -0.44
CA ALA A 564 2.45 -3.43 -0.10
C ALA A 564 3.85 -4.04 -0.29
N MET A 565 4.66 -3.48 -1.20
CA MET A 565 6.05 -3.88 -1.40
C MET A 565 6.87 -3.66 -0.13
N GLU A 566 6.81 -2.44 0.43
CA GLU A 566 7.48 -2.11 1.69
C GLU A 566 6.93 -2.91 2.86
N GLY A 567 5.62 -3.18 2.86
CA GLY A 567 4.95 -3.96 3.90
C GLY A 567 5.08 -5.48 3.76
N ARG A 568 5.80 -6.00 2.76
CA ARG A 568 5.81 -7.45 2.40
C ARG A 568 6.15 -8.36 3.58
N GLU A 569 7.12 -7.98 4.40
CA GLU A 569 7.53 -8.77 5.57
C GLU A 569 6.46 -8.79 6.66
N ARG A 570 5.72 -7.68 6.83
CA ARG A 570 4.58 -7.64 7.75
C ARG A 570 3.39 -8.40 7.16
N LEU A 571 3.14 -8.31 5.86
CA LEU A 571 2.10 -9.09 5.17
C LEU A 571 2.31 -10.60 5.33
N LYS A 572 3.54 -11.12 5.23
CA LYS A 572 3.87 -12.54 5.53
C LYS A 572 3.46 -12.92 6.95
N LYS A 573 3.74 -12.04 7.91
CA LYS A 573 3.37 -12.25 9.32
C LYS A 573 1.86 -12.22 9.52
N ILE A 574 1.16 -11.27 8.89
CA ILE A 574 -0.31 -11.13 8.95
C ILE A 574 -0.98 -12.37 8.34
N LEU A 575 -0.59 -12.79 7.14
CA LEU A 575 -1.14 -13.98 6.48
C LEU A 575 -0.93 -15.25 7.30
N ALA A 576 0.27 -15.42 7.84
CA ALA A 576 0.57 -16.55 8.71
C ALA A 576 -0.25 -16.54 10.00
N TYR A 577 -0.51 -15.35 10.57
CA TYR A 577 -1.28 -15.19 11.80
C TYR A 577 -2.79 -15.37 11.57
N ALA A 578 -3.30 -14.86 10.45
CA ALA A 578 -4.69 -15.02 10.04
C ALA A 578 -5.03 -16.50 9.81
N ASP A 579 -4.08 -17.30 9.29
CA ASP A 579 -4.19 -18.76 9.09
C ASP A 579 -5.55 -19.20 8.49
N LYS A 580 -5.99 -18.52 7.42
CA LYS A 580 -7.27 -18.73 6.71
C LYS A 580 -8.55 -18.44 7.51
N ARG A 581 -8.46 -17.95 8.75
CA ARG A 581 -9.64 -17.50 9.53
C ARG A 581 -10.30 -16.28 8.90
N ILE A 582 -9.51 -15.44 8.24
CA ILE A 582 -9.94 -14.25 7.50
C ILE A 582 -9.11 -14.12 6.23
N ASN A 583 -9.71 -13.60 5.15
CA ASN A 583 -8.99 -13.32 3.92
C ASN A 583 -8.15 -12.05 4.07
N ILE A 584 -6.93 -12.05 3.55
CA ILE A 584 -6.10 -10.85 3.46
C ILE A 584 -6.08 -10.42 2.00
N LEU A 585 -6.62 -9.24 1.73
CA LEU A 585 -6.56 -8.59 0.44
C LEU A 585 -5.43 -7.56 0.45
N VAL A 586 -4.46 -7.74 -0.43
CA VAL A 586 -3.28 -6.89 -0.50
C VAL A 586 -3.57 -5.68 -1.39
N VAL A 587 -3.36 -4.47 -0.85
CA VAL A 587 -3.50 -3.22 -1.62
C VAL A 587 -2.31 -3.06 -2.55
N LEU A 588 -2.58 -2.97 -3.85
CA LEU A 588 -1.57 -2.60 -4.83
C LEU A 588 -1.88 -1.20 -5.36
N ALA A 589 -0.99 -0.25 -5.09
CA ALA A 589 -1.06 1.06 -5.72
C ALA A 589 -0.55 0.92 -7.15
N VAL A 590 -1.47 0.70 -8.09
CA VAL A 590 -1.14 0.62 -9.52
C VAL A 590 -1.60 1.91 -10.19
N ILE A 591 -0.64 2.72 -10.67
CA ILE A 591 -0.96 3.73 -11.69
C ILE A 591 -1.12 2.95 -12.99
N VAL A 592 -2.37 2.60 -13.32
CA VAL A 592 -2.68 1.90 -14.57
C VAL A 592 -2.65 2.91 -15.71
N PHE A 593 -1.50 3.06 -16.38
CA PHE A 593 -1.52 3.38 -17.81
C PHE A 593 -1.76 2.06 -18.55
N THR A 594 -3.04 1.78 -18.80
CA THR A 594 -3.51 0.72 -19.71
C THR A 594 -3.10 -0.71 -19.34
N VAL A 595 -3.88 -1.37 -18.49
CA VAL A 595 -4.08 -2.83 -18.57
C VAL A 595 -5.20 -3.06 -19.58
N ILE A 596 -4.85 -2.97 -20.86
CA ILE A 596 -5.61 -3.58 -21.95
C ILE A 596 -4.57 -4.31 -22.77
N LEU A 597 -4.45 -5.62 -22.55
CA LEU A 597 -4.08 -6.58 -23.59
C LEU A 597 -4.26 -8.01 -23.06
N TYR A 598 -5.04 -8.76 -23.84
CA TYR A 598 -5.20 -10.22 -23.85
C TYR A 598 -6.09 -10.90 -22.82
N ILE A 599 -7.38 -10.97 -23.16
CA ILE A 599 -8.15 -12.20 -23.00
C ILE A 599 -8.66 -12.63 -24.38
N GLY A 600 -7.99 -13.64 -24.94
CA GLY A 600 -8.44 -14.56 -26.00
C GLY A 600 -9.31 -14.01 -27.14
N ILE A 601 -8.67 -13.55 -28.21
CA ILE A 601 -9.24 -13.63 -29.56
C ILE A 601 -8.18 -14.30 -30.44
N ASP A 602 -8.56 -15.43 -31.03
CA ASP A 602 -7.77 -16.22 -31.97
C ASP A 602 -7.59 -15.40 -33.27
N PRO A 603 -6.37 -15.14 -33.76
CA PRO A 603 -6.15 -14.31 -34.94
C PRO A 603 -6.51 -15.00 -36.28
N LYS A 604 -7.18 -16.16 -36.29
CA LYS A 604 -7.59 -16.86 -37.51
C LYS A 604 -9.08 -17.16 -37.68
N THR A 605 -9.95 -16.56 -36.87
CA THR A 605 -11.42 -16.52 -37.06
C THR A 605 -11.94 -15.18 -36.62
#